data_AF-A0A2N6ABH8-F1
#
_entry.id   AF-A0A2N6ABH8-F1
#
_cell.length_a   1.000
_cell.length_b   1.000
_cell.length_c   1.000
_cell.angle_alpha   90.00
_cell.angle_beta   90.00
_cell.angle_gamma   90.00
#
_symmetry.space_group_name_H-M   'P 1'
#
loop_
_entity.id
_entity.type
_entity.pdbx_description
1 polymer ?
#
loop_
_entity_poly.entity_id
_entity_poly.type
_entity_poly.pdbx_seq_one_letter_code
_entity_poly.pdbx_strand_id
1 'polypeptide(L)' 'MAGKKKHAPRRKKIRRIAINTGGGDAPGLNAVIRAVTIGAIERGWEVVGIRDGYNGLMMPEQYPDGGL' A
#
# COMPACT_ATOMS: atom_id res chain seq x y z
N MET A 1 2.04 46.62 -7.84
CA MET A 1 2.15 45.24 -8.38
C MET A 1 2.65 44.32 -7.27
N ALA A 2 1.76 43.57 -6.60
CA ALA A 2 2.15 42.61 -5.58
C ALA A 2 2.26 41.22 -6.22
N GLY A 3 3.47 40.68 -6.28
CA GLY A 3 3.76 39.37 -6.86
C GLY A 3 2.98 38.26 -6.15
N LYS A 4 2.20 37.49 -6.91
CA LYS A 4 1.52 36.28 -6.43
C LYS A 4 2.59 35.29 -5.93
N LYS A 5 2.68 35.07 -4.60
CA LYS A 5 3.47 33.97 -4.03
C LYS A 5 2.86 32.65 -4.52
N LYS A 6 3.58 31.95 -5.41
CA LYS A 6 3.22 30.60 -5.86
C LYS A 6 3.32 29.66 -4.65
N HIS A 7 2.20 29.16 -4.15
CA HIS A 7 2.20 28.14 -3.11
C HIS A 7 2.63 26.81 -3.72
N ALA A 8 3.74 26.24 -3.24
CA ALA A 8 4.14 24.89 -3.59
C ALA A 8 3.04 23.89 -3.15
N PRO A 9 2.75 22.84 -3.94
CA PRO A 9 1.69 21.89 -3.59
C PRO A 9 2.02 21.20 -2.26
N ARG A 10 1.12 21.31 -1.26
CA ARG A 10 1.22 20.53 -0.03
C ARG A 10 1.12 19.05 -0.39
N ARG A 11 2.18 18.26 -0.13
CA ARG A 11 2.13 16.79 -0.27
C ARG A 11 0.94 16.28 0.54
N LYS A 12 -0.01 15.59 -0.12
CA LYS A 12 -1.12 14.94 0.58
C LYS A 12 -0.54 13.96 1.59
N LYS A 13 -1.05 13.98 2.83
CA LYS A 13 -0.70 12.97 3.84
C LYS A 13 -1.11 11.59 3.31
N ILE A 14 -0.15 10.66 3.22
CA ILE A 14 -0.41 9.27 2.88
C ILE A 14 -1.25 8.66 4.01
N ARG A 15 -2.35 8.01 3.63
CA ARG A 15 -3.30 7.35 4.55
C ARG A 15 -3.75 5.98 4.07
N ARG A 16 -3.12 5.45 3.01
CA ARG A 16 -3.39 4.13 2.43
C ARG A 16 -2.07 3.53 1.94
N ILE A 17 -1.82 2.28 2.28
CA ILE A 17 -0.64 1.51 1.84
C ILE A 17 -1.07 0.16 1.26
N ALA A 18 -0.31 -0.36 0.32
CA ALA A 18 -0.45 -1.71 -0.22
C ALA A 18 0.76 -2.55 0.18
N ILE A 19 0.53 -3.80 0.59
CA ILE A 19 1.59 -4.75 0.91
C ILE A 19 1.76 -5.69 -0.29
N ASN A 20 2.96 -5.70 -0.88
CA ASN A 20 3.37 -6.62 -1.94
C ASN A 20 4.41 -7.58 -1.39
N THR A 21 4.24 -8.88 -1.62
CA THR A 21 5.24 -9.89 -1.30
C THR A 21 5.82 -10.47 -2.58
N GLY A 22 7.14 -10.39 -2.74
CA GLY A 22 7.85 -11.01 -3.86
C GLY A 22 8.77 -12.12 -3.35
N GLY A 23 8.94 -13.18 -4.15
CA GLY A 23 9.72 -14.37 -3.78
C GLY A 23 8.84 -15.53 -3.29
N GLY A 24 9.48 -16.59 -2.79
CA GLY A 24 8.77 -17.73 -2.21
C GLY A 24 8.43 -17.53 -0.74
N ASP A 25 7.72 -18.50 -0.16
CA ASP A 25 7.36 -18.49 1.24
C ASP A 25 8.61 -18.55 2.14
N ALA A 26 8.69 -17.58 3.04
CA ALA A 26 9.79 -17.48 4.01
C ALA A 26 9.24 -17.48 5.44
N PRO A 27 9.93 -18.14 6.39
CA PRO A 27 9.56 -18.06 7.79
C PRO A 27 9.60 -16.59 8.25
N GLY A 28 8.51 -16.14 8.89
CA GLY A 28 8.38 -14.77 9.39
C GLY A 28 7.67 -13.78 8.45
N LEU A 29 7.39 -14.14 7.20
CA LEU A 29 6.67 -13.26 6.26
C LEU A 29 5.32 -12.80 6.83
N ASN A 30 4.53 -13.74 7.37
CA ASN A 30 3.25 -13.44 8.00
C ASN A 30 3.39 -12.52 9.22
N ALA A 31 4.48 -12.64 9.98
CA ALA A 31 4.74 -11.78 11.13
C ALA A 31 5.05 -10.35 10.69
N VAL A 32 5.80 -10.17 9.60
CA VAL A 32 6.08 -8.86 9.00
C VAL A 32 4.80 -8.21 8.47
N ILE A 33 4.00 -8.94 7.69
CA ILE A 33 2.70 -8.45 7.19
C ILE A 33 1.82 -7.97 8.35
N ARG A 34 1.73 -8.78 9.42
CA ARG A 34 0.97 -8.44 10.62
C ARG A 34 1.50 -7.19 11.32
N ALA A 35 2.81 -7.08 11.52
CA ALA A 35 3.42 -5.93 12.19
C ALA A 35 3.19 -4.62 11.42
N VAL A 36 3.34 -4.64 10.09
CA VAL A 36 3.05 -3.49 9.22
C VAL A 36 1.57 -3.12 9.29
N THR A 37 0.69 -4.10 9.20
CA THR A 37 -0.77 -3.88 9.23
C THR A 37 -1.22 -3.24 10.54
N ILE A 38 -0.77 -3.76 11.68
CA ILE A 38 -1.09 -3.21 13.00
C ILE A 38 -0.58 -1.78 13.11
N GLY A 39 0.69 -1.52 12.76
CA GLY A 39 1.25 -0.19 12.83
C GLY A 39 0.55 0.84 11.93
N ALA A 40 0.02 0.42 10.79
CA ALA A 40 -0.75 1.28 9.90
C ALA A 40 -2.16 1.55 10.45
N ILE A 41 -2.85 0.54 10.97
CA ILE A 41 -4.18 0.70 11.59
C ILE A 41 -4.10 1.63 12.81
N GLU A 42 -3.08 1.51 13.65
CA GLU A 42 -2.85 2.41 14.80
C GLU A 42 -2.64 3.88 14.38
N ARG A 43 -2.18 4.11 13.15
CA ARG A 43 -2.03 5.45 12.54
C ARG A 43 -3.31 5.95 11.86
N GLY A 44 -4.38 5.15 11.86
CA GLY A 44 -5.61 5.40 11.10
C GLY A 44 -5.39 5.33 9.59
N TRP A 45 -4.43 4.52 9.14
CA TRP A 45 -4.19 4.27 7.72
C TRP A 45 -4.94 3.03 7.27
N GLU A 46 -5.32 3.03 6.00
CA GLU A 46 -5.85 1.87 5.33
C GLU A 46 -4.73 0.99 4.78
N VAL A 47 -4.94 -0.32 4.81
CA VAL A 47 -3.99 -1.34 4.35
C VAL A 47 -4.70 -2.28 3.39
N VAL A 48 -4.11 -2.50 2.22
CA VAL A 48 -4.56 -3.48 1.23
C VAL A 48 -3.43 -4.46 0.91
N GLY A 49 -3.76 -5.67 0.47
CA GLY A 49 -2.79 -6.75 0.26
C GLY A 49 -2.84 -7.23 -1.18
N ILE A 50 -1.71 -7.21 -1.88
CA ILE A 50 -1.65 -7.58 -3.29
C ILE A 50 -1.61 -9.10 -3.43
N ARG A 51 -2.50 -9.66 -4.25
CA ARG A 51 -2.58 -11.09 -4.54
C ARG A 51 -1.40 -11.55 -5.41
N ASP A 52 -0.79 -12.67 -5.05
CA ASP A 52 0.33 -13.32 -5.76
C ASP A 52 1.43 -12.37 -6.29
N GLY A 53 1.80 -11.39 -5.47
CA GLY A 53 2.85 -10.46 -5.83
C GLY A 53 2.45 -9.54 -6.99
N TYR A 54 3.35 -9.34 -7.96
CA TYR A 54 3.05 -8.48 -9.12
C TYR A 54 1.92 -9.01 -10.01
N ASN A 55 1.57 -10.31 -9.93
CA ASN A 55 0.51 -10.88 -10.76
C ASN A 55 -0.86 -10.27 -10.42
N GLY A 56 -1.16 -10.00 -9.15
CA GLY A 56 -2.39 -9.31 -8.75
C GLY A 56 -2.51 -7.90 -9.35
N LEU A 57 -1.40 -7.21 -9.57
CA LEU A 57 -1.41 -5.89 -10.20
C LEU A 57 -1.51 -5.97 -11.73
N MET A 58 -0.87 -6.96 -12.34
CA MET A 58 -0.75 -7.07 -13.79
C MET A 58 -1.93 -7.82 -14.43
N MET A 59 -2.57 -8.73 -13.68
CA MET A 59 -3.65 -9.61 -14.13
C MET A 59 -4.78 -9.69 -13.08
N PRO A 60 -5.34 -8.55 -12.63
CA PRO A 60 -6.33 -8.50 -11.54
C PRO A 60 -7.59 -9.32 -11.82
N GLU A 61 -7.96 -9.50 -13.08
CA GLU A 61 -9.11 -10.29 -13.53
C GLU A 61 -9.00 -11.80 -13.23
N GLN A 62 -7.82 -12.30 -12.88
CA GLN A 62 -7.61 -13.70 -12.47
C GLN A 62 -8.05 -13.97 -11.03
N TYR A 63 -8.40 -12.93 -10.27
CA TYR A 63 -8.75 -13.01 -8.86
C TYR A 63 -10.22 -12.64 -8.64
N PRO A 64 -11.00 -13.42 -7.85
CA PRO A 64 -12.43 -13.20 -7.66
C PRO A 64 -12.82 -11.79 -7.19
N ASP A 65 -11.96 -11.17 -6.38
CA ASP A 65 -12.19 -9.84 -5.78
C ASP A 65 -11.26 -8.75 -6.37
N GLY A 66 -10.57 -9.06 -7.47
CA GLY A 66 -9.44 -8.27 -7.96
C GLY A 66 -8.12 -8.61 -7.26
N GLY A 67 -7.01 -8.08 -7.78
CA GLY A 67 -5.67 -8.42 -7.29
C GLY A 67 -5.10 -7.47 -6.21
N LEU A 68 -5.89 -6.53 -5.71
CA LEU A 68 -5.52 -5.56 -4.64
C LEU A 68 -6.39 -5.74 -3.40
#